data_AF-A0A5P8MWY9-F1
#
_entry.id   AF-A0A5P8MWY9-F1
#
_cell.length_a   1.000
_cell.length_b   1.000
_cell.length_c   1.000
_cell.angle_alpha   90.00
_cell.angle_beta   90.00
_cell.angle_gamma   90.00
#
_symmetry.space_group_name_H-M   'P 1'
#
loop_
_entity.id
_entity.type
_entity.pdbx_description
1 polymer ?
#
loop_
_entity_poly.entity_id
_entity_poly.type
_entity_poly.pdbx_seq_one_letter_code
_entity_poly.pdbx_strand_id
1 'polypeptide(L)' 'MTTTAPEGNLKPDIGVIETTESDNILRWDGTNLYVEQDVYHNGQLVHRRYKKRVTKHVAQALALVLAQH' A
#
# COMPACT_ATOMS: atom_id res chain seq x y z
N MET A 1 -2.01 -25.30 -11.73
CA MET A 1 -3.03 -24.31 -11.31
C MET A 1 -2.28 -23.06 -10.91
N THR A 2 -2.25 -22.06 -11.79
CA THR A 2 -1.55 -20.79 -11.55
C THR A 2 -2.46 -19.86 -10.78
N THR A 3 -2.06 -19.50 -9.56
CA THR A 3 -2.72 -18.51 -8.73
C THR A 3 -2.56 -17.14 -9.39
N THR A 4 -3.55 -16.69 -10.16
CA THR A 4 -3.58 -15.33 -10.73
C THR A 4 -3.70 -14.35 -9.56
N ALA A 5 -2.62 -13.61 -9.29
CA ALA A 5 -2.63 -12.48 -8.35
C ALA A 5 -3.76 -11.51 -8.76
N PRO A 6 -4.37 -10.76 -7.82
CA PRO A 6 -5.47 -9.86 -8.16
C PRO A 6 -4.98 -8.86 -9.21
N GLU A 7 -5.58 -8.92 -10.39
CA GLU A 7 -5.43 -7.90 -11.43
C GLU A 7 -5.81 -6.57 -10.76
N GLY A 8 -4.96 -5.56 -10.88
CA GLY A 8 -5.00 -4.34 -10.06
C GLY A 8 -6.37 -3.63 -9.98
N ASN A 9 -6.46 -2.63 -9.12
CA ASN A 9 -7.71 -1.88 -8.93
C ASN A 9 -8.05 -1.09 -10.20
N LEU A 10 -9.13 -1.47 -10.90
CA LEU A 10 -9.65 -0.68 -12.01
C LEU A 10 -10.10 0.69 -11.50
N LYS A 11 -9.58 1.76 -12.11
CA LYS A 11 -10.00 3.15 -11.90
C LYS A 11 -10.95 3.54 -13.04
N PRO A 12 -12.28 3.38 -12.86
CA PRO A 12 -13.24 3.57 -13.95
C PRO A 12 -13.24 5.00 -14.50
N ASP A 13 -12.94 5.99 -13.66
CA ASP A 13 -12.95 7.40 -14.02
C ASP A 13 -11.87 7.78 -15.05
N ILE A 14 -10.79 6.99 -15.13
CA ILE A 14 -9.64 7.25 -16.01
C ILE A 14 -9.28 6.04 -16.90
N GLY A 15 -10.04 4.94 -16.81
CA GLY A 15 -9.87 3.77 -17.67
C GLY A 15 -8.54 3.02 -17.50
N VAL A 16 -7.93 3.02 -16.30
CA VAL A 16 -6.64 2.34 -16.05
C VAL A 16 -6.74 1.28 -14.96
N ILE A 17 -5.91 0.25 -15.05
CA ILE A 17 -5.67 -0.72 -13.98
C ILE A 17 -4.53 -0.20 -13.11
N GLU A 18 -4.82 0.08 -11.84
CA GLU A 18 -3.83 0.54 -10.86
C GLU A 18 -3.27 -0.65 -10.07
N THR A 19 -1.96 -0.86 -10.15
CA THR A 19 -1.23 -1.78 -9.27
C THR A 19 -0.30 -0.99 -8.37
N THR A 20 0.03 -1.57 -7.21
CA THR A 20 0.93 -0.96 -6.24
C THR A 20 1.94 -1.98 -5.75
N GLU A 21 3.20 -1.58 -5.67
CA GLU A 21 4.26 -2.35 -5.05
C GLU A 21 4.72 -1.64 -3.78
N SER A 22 4.45 -2.22 -2.62
CA SER A 22 4.86 -1.71 -1.32
C SER A 22 6.18 -2.34 -0.92
N ASP A 23 7.09 -1.56 -0.35
CA ASP A 23 8.32 -2.10 0.24
C ASP A 23 8.08 -2.83 1.57
N ASN A 24 6.85 -2.75 2.10
CA ASN A 24 6.40 -3.36 3.36
C ASN A 24 7.22 -2.91 4.58
N ILE A 25 7.88 -1.74 4.49
CA ILE A 25 8.62 -1.14 5.59
C ILE A 25 7.76 -0.06 6.23
N LEU A 26 7.40 -0.30 7.48
CA LEU A 26 6.67 0.65 8.30
C LEU A 26 7.58 1.82 8.71
N ARG A 27 7.15 3.05 8.43
CA ARG A 27 7.88 4.28 8.73
C ARG A 27 7.07 5.24 9.57
N TRP A 28 7.77 6.03 10.37
CA TRP A 28 7.20 7.09 11.21
C TRP A 28 7.98 8.40 10.98
N ASP A 29 7.27 9.48 10.65
CA ASP A 29 7.88 10.81 10.42
C ASP A 29 7.69 11.78 11.60
N GLY A 30 7.22 11.31 12.75
CA GLY A 30 6.86 12.16 13.89
C GLY A 30 5.37 12.48 13.97
N THR A 31 4.60 12.29 12.89
CA THR A 31 3.15 12.54 12.88
C THR A 31 2.35 11.38 12.29
N ASN A 32 2.84 10.74 11.23
CA ASN A 32 2.12 9.71 10.50
C ASN A 32 2.92 8.40 10.43
N LEU A 33 2.20 7.29 10.60
CA LEU A 33 2.68 5.96 10.30
C LEU A 33 2.31 5.62 8.85
N TYR A 34 3.28 5.26 8.03
CA TYR A 34 3.08 5.03 6.59
C TYR A 34 4.01 3.95 6.04
N VAL A 35 3.68 3.48 4.84
CA VAL A 35 4.54 2.68 3.98
C VAL A 35 4.83 3.45 2.69
N GLU A 36 5.96 3.16 2.05
CA GLU A 36 6.23 3.65 0.70
C GLU A 36 5.81 2.60 -0.32
N GLN A 37 5.13 3.06 -1.36
CA GLN A 37 4.73 2.20 -2.46
C GLN A 37 4.97 2.90 -3.81
N ASP A 38 5.34 2.10 -4.80
CA ASP A 38 5.34 2.53 -6.20
C ASP A 38 3.95 2.23 -6.79
N VAL A 39 3.41 3.19 -7.54
CA VAL A 39 2.08 3.12 -8.15
C VAL A 39 2.24 3.03 -9.66
N TYR A 40 1.54 2.09 -10.26
CA TYR A 40 1.58 1.82 -11.69
C TYR A 40 0.19 1.91 -12.29
N HIS A 41 0.09 2.50 -13.48
CA HIS A 41 -1.12 2.49 -14.30
C HIS A 41 -0.85 1.72 -15.58
N ASN A 42 -1.62 0.66 -15.83
CA ASN A 42 -1.42 -0.24 -16.98
C ASN A 42 0.04 -0.74 -17.11
N GLY A 43 0.68 -1.01 -15.97
CA GLY A 43 2.07 -1.47 -15.90
C GLY A 43 3.14 -0.36 -15.99
N GLN A 44 2.76 0.89 -16.26
CA GLN A 44 3.70 2.01 -16.28
C GLN A 44 3.79 2.68 -14.91
N LEU A 45 5.02 2.90 -14.41
CA LEU A 45 5.26 3.62 -13.17
C LEU A 45 4.78 5.08 -13.30
N VAL A 46 3.84 5.48 -12.45
CA VAL A 46 3.30 6.85 -12.41
C VAL A 46 3.67 7.61 -11.15
N HIS A 47 3.94 6.90 -10.04
CA HIS A 47 4.44 7.51 -8.83
C HIS A 47 5.43 6.59 -8.11
N ARG A 48 6.62 7.10 -7.81
CA ARG A 48 7.61 6.42 -7.00
C ARG A 48 7.57 6.89 -5.55
N ARG A 49 7.80 5.99 -4.58
CA ARG A 49 7.83 6.30 -3.13
C ARG A 49 6.61 7.08 -2.66
N TYR A 50 5.44 6.73 -3.16
CA TYR A 50 4.19 7.31 -2.69
C TYR A 50 3.96 6.91 -1.23
N LYS A 51 3.80 7.91 -0.35
CA LYS A 51 3.56 7.68 1.08
C LYS A 51 2.11 7.29 1.33
N LYS A 52 1.85 6.01 1.54
CA LYS A 52 0.53 5.51 1.91
C LYS A 52 0.40 5.43 3.44
N ARG A 53 -0.46 6.27 4.01
CA ARG A 53 -0.78 6.20 5.45
C ARG A 53 -1.36 4.84 5.80
N VAL A 54 -0.89 4.30 6.92
CA VAL A 54 -1.44 3.10 7.53
C VAL A 54 -2.87 3.39 7.99
N THR A 55 -3.78 2.45 7.75
CA THR A 55 -5.17 2.61 8.18
C THR A 55 -5.29 2.43 9.69
N LYS A 56 -6.36 3.00 10.28
CA LYS A 56 -6.64 2.87 11.72
C LYS A 56 -6.66 1.40 12.17
N HIS A 57 -7.28 0.51 11.40
CA HIS A 57 -7.37 -0.92 11.71
C HIS A 57 -5.99 -1.58 11.82
N VAL A 58 -5.09 -1.28 10.88
CA VAL A 58 -3.72 -1.83 10.90
C VAL A 58 -2.93 -1.25 12.08
N ALA A 59 -3.06 0.05 12.36
CA ALA A 59 -2.42 0.67 13.51
C ALA A 59 -2.88 0.04 14.84
N GLN A 60 -4.17 -0.26 14.98
CA GLN A 60 -4.72 -0.96 16.15
C GLN A 60 -4.20 -2.39 16.26
N ALA A 61 -4.14 -3.13 15.17
CA ALA A 61 -3.57 -4.48 15.15
C ALA A 61 -2.09 -4.48 15.58
N LEU A 62 -1.30 -3.54 15.07
CA LEU A 62 0.11 -3.38 15.46
C LEU A 62 0.25 -3.03 16.95
N ALA A 63 -0.58 -2.12 17.47
CA ALA A 63 -0.57 -1.77 18.89
C ALA A 63 -0.87 -2.97 19.80
N LEU A 64 -1.82 -3.83 19.40
CA LEU A 64 -2.12 -5.06 20.14
C LEU A 64 -0.95 -6.05 20.15
N VAL A 65 -0.27 -6.23 19.02
CA VAL A 65 0.92 -7.09 18.92
C VAL A 65 2.04 -6.56 19.82
N LEU A 66 2.28 -5.25 19.82
CA LEU A 66 3.32 -4.63 20.62
C LEU A 66 3.02 -4.66 22.12
N ALA A 67 1.75 -4.62 22.54
CA ALA A 67 1.35 -4.67 23.95
C ALA A 67 1.42 -6.07 24.58
N GLN A 68 1.61 -7.12 23.77
CA GLN A 68 1.74 -8.52 24.23
C GLN A 68 3.20 -8.93 24.52
N HIS A 69 4.16 -8.05 24.25
CA HIS A 69 5.58 -8.19 24.54
C HIS A 69 6.00 -7.26 25.66
#